data_AF-A0A925P8P4-F1
#
_entry.id   AF-A0A925P8P4-F1
#
_cell.length_a   1.000
_cell.length_b   1.000
_cell.length_c   1.000
_cell.angle_alpha   90.00
_cell.angle_beta   90.00
_cell.angle_gamma   90.00
#
_symmetry.space_group_name_H-M   'P 1'
#
loop_
_entity.id
_entity.type
_entity.pdbx_description
1 polymer ?
#
loop_
_entity_poly.entity_id
_entity_poly.type
_entity_poly.pdbx_seq_one_letter_code
_entity_poly.pdbx_strand_id
1 'polypeptide(L)'
;MNESPTTPATISDSKHGFCIYLNTFFQGPSVSVREGDGWPCVFPTEREAQLEIIDSLMIRLRQFIEGERDYEDAVSVEEYVVAVTVLPDGSVVDEFGHRSGKES
;
A
#
# COMPACT_ATOMS: atom_id res chain seq x y z
N MET A 1 -48.56 -14.25 -9.87
CA MET A 1 -47.56 -14.74 -10.84
C MET A 1 -47.16 -13.56 -11.72
N ASN A 2 -45.94 -13.05 -11.83
CA ASN A 2 -44.65 -13.35 -11.24
C ASN A 2 -43.88 -12.02 -11.17
N GLU A 3 -43.32 -11.74 -9.99
CA GLU A 3 -42.00 -11.17 -9.70
C GLU A 3 -41.41 -10.14 -10.69
N SER A 4 -41.34 -8.89 -10.22
CA SER A 4 -40.41 -7.88 -10.71
C SER A 4 -38.97 -8.40 -10.60
N PRO A 5 -38.07 -8.09 -11.56
CA PRO A 5 -36.71 -8.60 -11.53
C PRO A 5 -35.97 -8.09 -10.29
N THR A 6 -35.63 -9.03 -9.41
CA THR A 6 -34.69 -8.88 -8.31
C THR A 6 -33.44 -8.18 -8.81
N THR A 7 -33.21 -6.98 -8.30
CA THR A 7 -31.90 -6.33 -8.38
C THR A 7 -31.12 -6.77 -7.14
N PRO A 8 -30.12 -7.66 -7.22
CA PRO A 8 -29.05 -7.63 -6.24
C PRO A 8 -28.05 -6.59 -6.75
N ALA A 9 -28.30 -5.32 -6.45
CA ALA A 9 -27.21 -4.38 -6.34
C ALA A 9 -26.46 -4.79 -5.06
N THR A 10 -25.62 -5.82 -5.17
CA THR A 10 -24.58 -6.06 -4.18
C THR A 10 -23.64 -4.87 -4.32
N ILE A 11 -23.94 -3.80 -3.57
CA ILE A 11 -22.99 -2.74 -3.29
C ILE A 11 -21.88 -3.46 -2.54
N SER A 12 -20.86 -3.90 -3.28
CA SER A 12 -19.60 -4.28 -2.68
C SER A 12 -19.13 -3.01 -1.98
N ASP A 13 -19.15 -3.03 -0.65
CA ASP A 13 -18.67 -1.97 0.22
C ASP A 13 -17.13 -1.98 0.15
N SER A 14 -16.63 -1.80 -1.07
CA SER A 14 -15.24 -1.84 -1.45
C SER A 14 -14.60 -0.62 -0.82
N LYS A 15 -13.92 -0.83 0.30
CA LYS A 15 -13.21 0.26 0.97
C LYS A 15 -12.07 0.71 0.07
N HIS A 16 -12.01 2.01 -0.18
CA HIS A 16 -10.90 2.62 -0.91
C HIS A 16 -9.90 3.20 0.08
N GLY A 17 -8.63 3.20 -0.32
CA GLY A 17 -7.55 3.79 0.46
C GLY A 17 -6.29 3.91 -0.37
N PHE A 18 -5.17 4.09 0.31
CA PHE A 18 -3.87 4.31 -0.30
C PHE A 18 -2.86 3.34 0.29
N CYS A 19 -1.99 2.79 -0.54
CA CYS A 19 -0.86 1.97 -0.13
C CYS A 19 0.43 2.61 -0.61
N ILE A 20 1.53 2.30 0.07
CA ILE A 20 2.87 2.73 -0.34
C ILE A 20 3.50 1.56 -1.09
N TYR A 21 3.90 1.80 -2.32
CA TYR A 21 4.59 0.84 -3.18
C TYR A 21 6.03 1.26 -3.39
N LEU A 22 6.91 0.30 -3.67
CA LEU A 22 8.26 0.54 -4.16
C LEU A 22 8.49 -0.27 -5.44
N ASN A 23 9.24 0.31 -6.37
CA ASN A 23 9.58 -0.37 -7.62
C ASN A 23 10.83 -1.23 -7.44
N THR A 24 10.64 -2.51 -7.16
CA THR A 24 11.78 -3.44 -7.14
C THR A 24 12.26 -3.71 -8.56
N PHE A 25 13.57 -3.64 -8.79
CA PHE A 25 14.17 -3.84 -10.11
C PHE A 25 13.83 -5.21 -10.74
N PHE A 26 13.59 -6.25 -9.93
CA PHE A 26 13.36 -7.62 -10.39
C PHE A 26 11.92 -8.14 -10.24
N GLN A 27 11.12 -7.63 -9.29
CA GLN A 27 9.76 -8.13 -9.02
C GLN A 27 8.67 -7.12 -9.41
N GLY A 28 9.03 -5.90 -9.80
CA GLY A 28 8.09 -4.83 -10.11
C GLY A 28 7.52 -4.15 -8.86
N PRO A 29 6.38 -3.45 -8.99
CA PRO A 29 5.71 -2.76 -7.89
C PRO A 29 5.38 -3.73 -6.74
N SER A 30 5.91 -3.45 -5.56
CA SER A 30 5.65 -4.23 -4.34
C SER A 30 5.21 -3.31 -3.21
N VAL A 31 4.27 -3.77 -2.38
CA VAL A 31 3.83 -3.01 -1.19
C VAL A 31 5.00 -2.86 -0.23
N SER A 32 5.33 -1.62 0.11
CA SER A 32 6.45 -1.26 0.99
C SER A 32 6.10 -1.45 2.46
N VAL A 33 4.91 -0.99 2.87
CA VAL A 33 4.48 -0.97 4.27
C VAL A 33 3.42 -2.03 4.49
N ARG A 34 3.70 -2.92 5.44
CA ARG A 34 2.80 -3.98 5.87
C ARG A 34 2.54 -3.89 7.36
N GLU A 35 1.34 -4.29 7.74
CA GLU A 35 0.96 -4.50 9.13
C GLU A 35 1.76 -5.66 9.73
N GLY A 36 1.82 -5.72 11.07
CA GLY A 36 2.58 -6.74 11.80
C GLY A 36 2.13 -8.19 11.55
N ASP A 37 0.99 -8.41 10.91
CA ASP A 37 0.47 -9.71 10.51
C ASP A 37 0.69 -10.05 9.02
N GLY A 38 1.44 -9.21 8.31
CA GLY A 38 1.87 -9.40 6.91
C GLY A 38 0.90 -8.85 5.86
N TRP A 39 -0.23 -8.25 6.26
CA TRP A 39 -1.16 -7.61 5.32
C TRP A 39 -0.67 -6.24 4.85
N PRO A 40 -1.03 -5.79 3.63
CA PRO A 40 -0.76 -4.42 3.19
C PRO A 40 -1.34 -3.38 4.15
N CYS A 41 -0.54 -2.38 4.53
CA CYS A 41 -1.04 -1.24 5.28
C CYS A 41 -1.84 -0.31 4.34
N VAL A 42 -3.06 0.08 4.75
CA VAL A 42 -3.96 0.92 3.96
C VAL A 42 -4.24 2.22 4.69
N PHE A 43 -3.80 3.32 4.09
CA PHE A 43 -4.00 4.67 4.59
C PHE A 43 -5.35 5.23 4.11
N PRO A 44 -6.11 5.92 4.97
CA PRO A 44 -7.35 6.58 4.57
C PRO A 44 -7.15 7.71 3.55
N THR A 45 -6.03 8.43 3.63
CA THR A 45 -5.71 9.56 2.75
C THR A 45 -4.32 9.45 2.13
N GLU A 46 -4.15 10.01 0.93
CA GLU A 46 -2.84 10.12 0.28
C GLU A 46 -1.84 10.86 1.18
N ARG A 47 -2.30 11.89 1.90
CA ARG A 47 -1.46 12.68 2.80
C ARG A 47 -0.91 11.85 3.95
N GLU A 48 -1.69 10.95 4.53
CA GLU A 48 -1.21 10.06 5.59
C GLU A 48 -0.15 9.08 5.06
N ALA A 49 -0.36 8.52 3.85
CA ALA A 49 0.64 7.68 3.20
C ALA A 49 1.94 8.46 2.90
N GLN A 50 1.84 9.70 2.44
CA GLN A 50 3.00 10.56 2.21
C GLN A 50 3.75 10.86 3.52
N LEU A 51 3.03 11.10 4.63
CA LEU A 51 3.66 11.33 5.93
C LEU A 51 4.43 10.10 6.41
N GLU A 52 3.89 8.90 6.22
CA GLU A 52 4.60 7.65 6.55
C GLU A 52 5.91 7.49 5.75
N ILE A 53 5.90 7.86 4.45
CA ILE A 53 7.12 7.89 3.63
C ILE A 53 8.15 8.85 4.24
N ILE A 54 7.71 10.05 4.66
CA ILE A 54 8.60 11.03 5.27
C ILE A 54 9.14 10.54 6.61
N ASP A 55 8.32 9.91 7.46
CA ASP A 55 8.76 9.36 8.74
C ASP A 55 9.80 8.25 8.52
N SER A 56 9.55 7.36 7.57
CA SER A 56 10.51 6.31 7.16
C SER A 56 11.82 6.90 6.61
N LEU A 57 11.74 7.97 5.82
CA LEU A 57 12.92 8.69 5.33
C LEU A 57 13.70 9.34 6.48
N MET A 58 13.03 9.98 7.44
CA MET A 58 13.67 10.57 8.61
C MET A 58 14.43 9.54 9.45
N ILE A 59 13.88 8.32 9.60
CA ILE A 59 14.56 7.21 10.28
C ILE A 59 15.84 6.83 9.53
N ARG A 60 15.77 6.64 8.21
CA ARG A 60 16.93 6.30 7.37
C ARG A 60 18.01 7.37 7.41
N LEU A 61 17.63 8.65 7.38
CA LEU A 61 18.56 9.77 7.52
C LEU A 61 19.24 9.81 8.90
N ARG A 62 18.51 9.47 9.97
CA ARG A 62 19.10 9.36 11.31
C ARG A 62 20.11 8.21 11.37
N GLN A 63 19.78 7.04 10.81
CA GLN A 63 20.70 5.89 10.73
C GLN A 63 21.99 6.25 10.00
N PHE A 64 21.92 7.05 8.92
CA PHE A 64 23.12 7.54 8.24
C PHE A 64 23.98 8.43 9.15
N ILE A 65 23.37 9.37 9.88
CA ILE A 65 24.09 10.23 10.83
C ILE A 65 24.79 9.39 11.92
N GLU A 66 24.16 8.30 12.34
CA GLU A 66 24.68 7.36 13.35
C GLU A 66 25.73 6.38 12.78
N GLY A 67 25.93 6.36 11.46
CA GLY A 67 26.86 5.47 10.77
C GLY A 67 26.34 4.04 10.57
N GLU A 68 25.04 3.81 10.74
CA GLU A 68 24.38 2.51 10.59
C GLU A 68 23.92 2.22 9.15
N ARG A 69 23.91 3.24 8.28
CA ARG A 69 23.44 3.17 6.89
C ARG A 69 24.32 4.04 6.00
N ASP A 70 24.51 3.64 4.75
CA ASP A 70 25.23 4.44 3.75
C ASP A 70 24.36 5.57 3.19
N TYR A 71 25.01 6.63 2.66
CA TYR A 71 24.30 7.82 2.19
C TYR A 71 23.30 7.49 1.06
N GLU A 72 23.73 6.73 0.06
CA GLU A 72 22.93 6.36 -1.11
C GLU A 72 21.65 5.60 -0.70
N ASP A 73 21.77 4.70 0.26
CA ASP A 73 20.64 3.92 0.79
C ASP A 73 19.75 4.74 1.74
N ALA A 74 20.29 5.78 2.37
CA ALA A 74 19.53 6.69 3.21
C ALA A 74 18.66 7.68 2.42
N VAL A 75 19.12 8.12 1.25
CA VAL A 75 18.43 9.15 0.43
C VAL A 75 17.61 8.59 -0.73
N SER A 76 17.77 7.30 -1.08
CA SER A 76 16.99 6.70 -2.16
C SER A 76 15.52 6.59 -1.75
N VAL A 77 14.62 7.31 -2.42
CA VAL A 77 13.17 7.20 -2.21
C VAL A 77 12.56 6.57 -3.45
N GLU A 78 12.42 5.25 -3.42
CA GLU A 78 11.72 4.49 -4.46
C GLU A 78 10.24 4.32 -4.12
N GLU A 79 9.82 4.79 -2.94
CA GLU A 79 8.46 4.70 -2.45
C GLU A 79 7.52 5.72 -3.11
N TYR A 80 6.33 5.27 -3.52
CA TYR A 80 5.27 6.11 -4.07
C TYR A 80 3.90 5.64 -3.57
N VAL A 81 2.94 6.57 -3.59
CA VAL A 81 1.58 6.29 -3.13
C VAL A 81 0.71 5.80 -4.29
N VAL A 82 -0.06 4.75 -4.04
CA VAL A 82 -0.99 4.14 -5.00
C VAL A 82 -2.38 4.06 -4.38
N ALA A 83 -3.39 4.52 -5.11
CA ALA A 83 -4.79 4.33 -4.73
C ALA A 83 -5.19 2.87 -4.93
N VAL A 84 -5.84 2.28 -3.94
CA VAL A 84 -6.22 0.87 -3.93
C VAL A 84 -7.66 0.66 -3.51
N THR A 85 -8.18 -0.49 -3.92
CA THR A 85 -9.45 -1.03 -3.44
C THR A 85 -9.16 -2.23 -2.54
N VAL A 86 -9.68 -2.21 -1.31
CA VAL A 86 -9.58 -3.30 -0.36
C VAL A 86 -10.70 -4.31 -0.63
N LEU A 87 -10.31 -5.56 -0.88
CA LEU A 87 -11.21 -6.67 -1.11
C LEU A 87 -11.70 -7.29 0.21
N PRO A 88 -12.82 -8.03 0.21
CA PRO A 88 -13.37 -8.64 1.42
C PRO A 88 -12.43 -9.62 2.16
N ASP A 89 -11.44 -10.16 1.46
CA ASP A 89 -10.44 -11.06 2.05
C ASP A 89 -9.21 -10.33 2.62
N GLY A 90 -9.21 -8.99 2.62
CA GLY A 90 -8.13 -8.15 3.14
C GLY A 90 -7.02 -7.84 2.13
N SER A 91 -7.03 -8.47 0.96
CA SER A 91 -6.09 -8.11 -0.12
C SER A 91 -6.47 -6.77 -0.75
N VAL A 92 -5.50 -6.13 -1.39
CA VAL A 92 -5.70 -4.86 -2.09
C VAL A 92 -5.48 -5.03 -3.59
N VAL A 93 -6.22 -4.25 -4.38
CA VAL A 93 -6.07 -4.18 -5.83
C VAL A 93 -5.84 -2.74 -6.23
N ASP A 94 -4.78 -2.49 -7.01
CA ASP A 94 -4.48 -1.16 -7.56
C ASP A 94 -5.29 -0.86 -8.84
N GLU A 95 -5.11 0.35 -9.38
CA GLU A 95 -5.78 0.79 -10.61
C GLU A 95 -5.36 -0.01 -11.87
N PHE A 96 -4.22 -0.71 -11.82
CA PHE A 96 -3.73 -1.56 -12.91
C PHE A 96 -4.20 -3.02 -12.78
N GLY A 97 -4.98 -3.33 -11.73
CA GLY A 97 -5.46 -4.67 -11.44
C GLY A 97 -4.43 -5.57 -10.77
N HIS A 98 -3.31 -5.03 -10.30
CA HIS A 98 -2.32 -5.79 -9.55
C HIS A 98 -2.84 -6.03 -8.14
N ARG A 99 -2.82 -7.30 -7.71
CA ARG A 99 -3.34 -7.73 -6.42
C ARG A 99 -2.21 -8.02 -5.45
N SER A 100 -2.28 -7.41 -4.27
CA SER A 100 -1.33 -7.64 -3.19
C SER A 100 -2.06 -8.17 -1.96
N GLY A 101 -1.67 -9.36 -1.50
CA GLY A 101 -2.22 -10.02 -0.31
C GLY A 101 -1.21 -10.12 0.81
N LYS A 102 -1.51 -10.97 1.80
CA LYS A 102 -0.61 -11.31 2.89
C LYS A 102 0.71 -11.91 2.39
N GLU A 103 1.82 -11.39 2.90
CA GLU A 103 3.14 -12.00 2.67
C GLU A 103 3.27 -13.30 3.48
N SER A 104 3.81 -14.34 2.85
CA SER A 104 3.91 -15.71 3.39
C SER A 104 5.25 -15.97 4.06
#